data_AF-A0A2W2AZ11-F1
#
_entry.id   AF-A0A2W2AZ11-F1
#
_cell.length_a   1.000
_cell.length_b   1.000
_cell.length_c   1.000
_cell.angle_alpha   90.00
_cell.angle_beta   90.00
_cell.angle_gamma   90.00
#
_symmetry.space_group_name_H-M   'P 1'
#
loop_
_entity.id
_entity.type
_entity.pdbx_description
1 polymer ?
#
loop_
_entity_poly.entity_id
_entity_poly.type
_entity_poly.pdbx_seq_one_letter_code
_entity_poly.pdbx_strand_id
1 'polypeptide(L)'
;MAAPIALPETFARAVAGLRSAAPRPEILLEEVGAPQRLAPYAFALSATVLRDGDEVATGRLILLHDPAGHEAWRGTLRLVTYVTAELEVDLAADPLLPGVG
;
A
#
# COMPACT_ATOMS: atom_id res chain seq x y z
N MET A 1 19.58 -28.93 6.10
CA MET A 1 19.59 -27.48 6.38
C MET A 1 18.98 -26.80 5.16
N ALA A 2 17.74 -26.29 5.26
CA ALA A 2 17.08 -25.65 4.12
C ALA A 2 17.87 -24.39 3.75
N ALA A 3 18.18 -24.22 2.45
CA ALA A 3 18.83 -23.01 1.96
C ALA A 3 17.97 -21.80 2.34
N PRO A 4 18.57 -20.68 2.78
CA PRO A 4 17.81 -19.46 3.02
C PRO A 4 17.09 -19.11 1.71
N ILE A 5 15.76 -19.00 1.76
CA ILE A 5 14.96 -18.60 0.60
C ILE A 5 15.36 -17.15 0.32
N ALA A 6 16.25 -16.95 -0.66
CA ALA A 6 16.61 -15.63 -1.11
C ALA A 6 15.33 -14.94 -1.61
N LEU A 7 15.08 -13.72 -1.13
CA LEU A 7 13.97 -12.90 -1.60
C LEU A 7 14.08 -12.74 -3.12
N PRO A 8 13.00 -12.94 -3.90
CA PRO A 8 13.01 -12.69 -5.34
C PRO A 8 13.47 -11.26 -5.62
N GLU A 9 14.40 -11.11 -6.55
CA GLU A 9 15.04 -9.82 -6.86
C GLU A 9 14.01 -8.74 -7.22
N THR A 10 12.97 -9.11 -7.96
CA THR A 10 11.86 -8.21 -8.33
C THR A 10 11.11 -7.70 -7.09
N PHE A 11 10.82 -8.56 -6.13
CA PHE A 11 10.17 -8.15 -4.88
C PHE A 11 11.10 -7.29 -4.03
N ALA A 12 12.37 -7.68 -3.89
CA ALA A 12 13.35 -6.91 -3.15
C ALA A 12 13.52 -5.48 -3.73
N ARG A 13 13.59 -5.35 -5.06
CA ARG A 13 13.63 -4.05 -5.75
C ARG A 13 12.36 -3.22 -5.50
N ALA A 14 11.19 -3.83 -5.62
CA ALA A 14 9.92 -3.13 -5.39
C ALA A 14 9.80 -2.62 -3.94
N VAL A 15 10.17 -3.45 -2.95
CA VAL A 15 10.21 -3.06 -1.53
C VAL A 15 11.21 -1.92 -1.29
N ALA A 16 12.41 -2.00 -1.88
CA ALA A 16 13.39 -0.92 -1.78
C ALA A 16 12.86 0.40 -2.36
N GLY A 17 12.16 0.34 -3.50
CA GLY A 17 11.49 1.51 -4.08
C GLY A 17 10.47 2.12 -3.14
N LEU A 18 9.59 1.30 -2.54
CA LEU A 18 8.59 1.75 -1.57
C LEU A 18 9.23 2.38 -0.32
N ARG A 19 10.31 1.79 0.20
CA ARG A 19 11.07 2.33 1.35
C ARG A 19 11.78 3.64 1.06
N SER A 20 12.15 3.87 -0.20
CA SER A 20 12.84 5.10 -0.61
C SER A 20 11.90 6.29 -0.87
N ALA A 21 10.58 6.08 -0.75
CA ALA A 21 9.61 7.14 -0.96
C ALA A 21 9.80 8.28 0.06
N ALA A 22 9.84 9.52 -0.45
CA ALA A 22 9.83 10.73 0.35
C ALA A 22 8.44 11.36 0.24
N PRO A 23 7.49 11.02 1.15
CA PRO A 23 6.16 11.58 1.09
C PRO A 23 6.16 13.05 1.52
N ARG A 24 5.01 13.72 1.39
CA ARG A 24 4.84 15.07 1.93
C ARG A 24 4.98 15.05 3.46
N PRO A 25 5.45 16.14 4.10
CA PRO A 25 5.73 16.15 5.55
C PRO A 25 4.54 15.80 6.44
N GLU A 26 3.31 16.06 5.97
CA GLU A 26 2.07 15.70 6.68
C GLU A 26 1.75 14.20 6.65
N ILE A 27 2.46 13.39 5.85
CA ILE A 27 2.21 11.96 5.71
C ILE A 27 3.29 11.19 6.46
N LEU A 28 2.87 10.44 7.47
CA LEU A 28 3.69 9.47 8.18
C LEU A 28 3.52 8.10 7.52
N LEU A 29 4.64 7.47 7.11
CA LEU A 29 4.65 6.11 6.57
C LEU A 29 5.36 5.17 7.54
N GLU A 30 4.75 4.02 7.82
CA GLU A 30 5.34 3.00 8.69
C GLU A 30 5.22 1.61 8.07
N GLU A 31 6.23 0.76 8.27
CA GLU A 31 6.15 -0.64 7.88
C GLU A 31 5.27 -1.42 8.86
N VAL A 32 4.28 -2.13 8.31
CA VAL A 32 3.33 -2.92 9.09
C VAL A 32 3.30 -4.36 8.60
N GLY A 33 2.82 -5.27 9.45
CA GLY A 33 2.71 -6.69 9.09
C GLY A 33 1.75 -6.91 7.91
N ALA A 34 2.28 -7.36 6.77
CA ALA A 34 1.51 -7.58 5.55
C ALA A 34 0.42 -8.67 5.72
N PRO A 35 -0.69 -8.59 4.97
CA PRO A 35 -1.70 -9.63 4.98
C PRO A 35 -1.12 -10.99 4.58
N GLN A 36 -1.58 -12.03 5.27
CA GLN A 36 -1.10 -13.39 5.08
C GLN A 36 -1.96 -14.14 4.06
N ARG A 37 -1.38 -15.16 3.42
CA ARG A 37 -2.05 -16.09 2.49
C ARG A 37 -2.57 -15.50 1.18
N LEU A 38 -2.31 -14.23 0.87
CA LEU A 38 -2.66 -13.62 -0.42
C LEU A 38 -1.59 -13.85 -1.51
N ALA A 39 -0.33 -14.02 -1.11
CA ALA A 39 0.81 -14.24 -1.99
C ALA A 39 1.96 -14.91 -1.22
N PRO A 40 2.91 -15.58 -1.89
CA PRO A 40 4.12 -16.10 -1.25
C PRO A 40 5.01 -15.00 -0.63
N TYR A 41 5.02 -13.80 -1.23
CA TYR A 41 5.76 -12.66 -0.71
C TYR A 41 4.84 -11.44 -0.62
N ALA A 42 4.87 -10.75 0.52
CA ALA A 42 4.04 -9.57 0.74
C ALA A 42 4.77 -8.54 1.60
N PHE A 43 4.51 -7.26 1.33
CA PHE A 43 5.03 -6.10 2.06
C PHE A 43 3.91 -5.08 2.25
N ALA A 44 3.89 -4.34 3.35
CA ALA A 44 2.87 -3.33 3.58
C ALA A 44 3.41 -2.10 4.32
N LEU A 45 2.87 -0.94 3.94
CA LEU A 45 3.02 0.33 4.63
C LEU A 45 1.65 0.79 5.14
N SER A 46 1.58 1.31 6.35
CA SER A 46 0.52 2.22 6.76
C SER A 46 0.89 3.65 6.34
N ALA A 47 -0.14 4.47 6.16
CA ALA A 47 -0.01 5.91 5.97
C ALA A 47 -0.97 6.62 6.93
N THR A 48 -0.48 7.60 7.66
CA THR A 48 -1.30 8.49 8.50
C THR A 48 -1.05 9.92 8.05
N VAL A 49 -2.11 10.68 7.80
CA VAL A 49 -2.03 12.09 7.40
C VAL A 49 -2.41 12.97 8.58
N LEU A 50 -1.49 13.85 8.99
CA LEU A 50 -1.70 14.78 10.08
C LEU A 50 -1.94 16.20 9.55
N ARG A 51 -2.96 16.87 10.06
CA ARG A 51 -3.21 18.31 9.85
C ARG A 51 -3.35 18.97 11.21
N ASP A 52 -2.50 19.95 11.49
CA ASP A 52 -2.50 20.69 12.76
C ASP A 52 -2.41 19.81 14.03
N GLY A 53 -1.86 18.59 13.89
CA GLY A 53 -1.73 17.61 14.97
C GLY A 53 -2.82 16.53 14.98
N ASP A 54 -3.89 16.71 14.21
CA ASP A 54 -5.01 15.78 14.12
C ASP A 54 -4.86 14.82 12.93
N GLU A 55 -5.25 13.56 13.13
CA GLU A 55 -5.34 12.56 12.07
C GLU A 55 -6.57 12.82 11.20
N VAL A 56 -6.36 13.17 9.94
CA VAL A 56 -7.46 13.50 9.00
C VAL A 56 -7.68 12.43 7.94
N ALA A 57 -6.68 11.56 7.75
CA ALA A 57 -6.78 10.42 6.85
C ALA A 57 -5.82 9.32 7.25
N THR A 58 -6.21 8.08 6.98
CA THR A 58 -5.37 6.90 7.08
C THR A 58 -5.37 6.13 5.78
N GLY A 59 -4.36 5.32 5.58
CA GLY A 59 -4.30 4.45 4.44
C GLY A 59 -3.36 3.29 4.66
N ARG A 60 -3.44 2.35 3.74
CA ARG A 60 -2.58 1.19 3.71
C ARG A 60 -2.22 0.86 2.28
N LEU A 61 -0.92 0.67 2.04
CA LEU A 61 -0.38 0.21 0.79
C LEU A 61 0.15 -1.21 0.98
N ILE A 62 -0.27 -2.15 0.14
CA ILE A 62 0.14 -3.56 0.18
C ILE A 62 0.74 -3.92 -1.18
N LEU A 63 1.95 -4.46 -1.16
CA LEU A 63 2.61 -5.08 -2.30
C LEU A 63 2.52 -6.60 -2.13
N LEU A 64 1.97 -7.27 -3.13
CA LEU A 64 1.92 -8.73 -3.24
C LEU A 64 2.81 -9.16 -4.40
N HIS A 65 3.53 -10.27 -4.22
CA HIS A 65 4.33 -10.88 -5.27
C HIS A 65 4.19 -12.40 -5.30
N ASP A 66 3.84 -12.91 -6.47
CA ASP A 66 3.93 -14.32 -6.83
C ASP A 66 4.89 -14.47 -8.02
N PRO A 67 6.10 -15.05 -7.83
CA PRO A 67 7.04 -15.27 -8.92
C PRO A 67 6.51 -16.16 -10.05
N ALA A 68 5.55 -17.05 -9.75
CA ALA A 68 4.91 -17.89 -10.76
C ALA A 68 3.82 -17.15 -11.55
N GLY A 69 3.44 -15.95 -11.09
CA GLY A 69 2.33 -15.17 -11.62
C GLY A 69 0.98 -15.59 -11.05
N HIS A 70 0.03 -14.67 -11.09
CA HIS A 70 -1.33 -14.90 -10.60
C HIS A 70 -2.35 -14.43 -11.65
N GLU A 71 -3.27 -15.31 -12.04
CA GLU A 71 -4.22 -15.06 -13.14
C GLU A 71 -5.07 -13.80 -12.91
N ALA A 72 -5.65 -13.66 -11.71
CA ALA A 72 -6.44 -12.48 -11.33
C ALA A 72 -5.67 -11.15 -11.39
N TRP A 73 -4.34 -11.16 -11.27
CA TRP A 73 -3.51 -9.95 -11.33
C TRP A 73 -2.97 -9.69 -12.74
N ARG A 74 -2.99 -10.70 -13.61
CA ARG A 74 -2.39 -10.70 -14.95
C ARG A 74 -0.91 -10.30 -14.93
N GLY A 75 -0.18 -10.83 -13.96
CA GLY A 75 1.24 -10.53 -13.74
C GLY A 75 1.77 -11.16 -12.46
N THR A 76 2.99 -10.78 -12.09
CA THR A 76 3.68 -11.30 -10.90
C THR A 76 3.63 -10.36 -9.70
N LEU A 77 3.20 -9.11 -9.89
CA LEU A 77 3.06 -8.10 -8.84
C LEU A 77 1.63 -7.58 -8.79
N ARG A 78 1.17 -7.29 -7.59
CA ARG A 78 -0.08 -6.57 -7.35
C ARG A 78 0.13 -5.55 -6.26
N LEU A 79 -0.29 -4.32 -6.52
CA LEU A 79 -0.32 -3.24 -5.55
C LEU A 79 -1.78 -3.00 -5.17
N VAL A 80 -2.07 -2.98 -3.88
CA VAL A 80 -3.41 -2.73 -3.33
C VAL A 80 -3.30 -1.58 -2.37
N THR A 81 -4.18 -0.58 -2.49
CA THR A 81 -4.26 0.52 -1.55
C THR A 81 -5.69 0.70 -1.06
N TYR A 82 -5.82 1.08 0.20
CA TYR A 82 -7.08 1.53 0.78
C TYR A 82 -6.78 2.81 1.56
N VAL A 83 -7.65 3.80 1.45
CA VAL A 83 -7.52 5.09 2.12
C VAL A 83 -8.88 5.44 2.72
N THR A 84 -8.86 5.88 3.98
CA THR A 84 -9.99 6.48 4.68
C THR A 84 -9.64 7.94 4.93
N ALA A 85 -10.56 8.85 4.67
CA ALA A 85 -10.40 10.25 5.02
C ALA A 85 -11.72 10.78 5.54
N GLU A 86 -11.67 11.70 6.49
CA GLU A 86 -12.86 12.47 6.83
C GLU A 86 -13.16 13.43 5.69
N LEU A 87 -14.40 13.39 5.19
CA LEU A 87 -14.87 14.25 4.12
C LEU A 87 -16.05 15.07 4.65
N GLU A 88 -15.95 16.39 4.54
CA GLU A 88 -17.08 17.26 4.84
C GLU A 88 -18.20 17.02 3.81
N VAL A 89 -19.45 17.05 4.29
CA VAL A 89 -20.63 16.69 3.48
C VAL A 89 -20.76 17.55 2.22
N ASP A 90 -20.40 18.83 2.28
CA ASP A 90 -20.47 19.75 1.15
C ASP A 90 -19.44 19.41 0.06
N LEU A 91 -18.27 18.87 0.45
CA LEU A 91 -17.27 18.36 -0.49
C LEU A 91 -17.71 17.00 -1.08
N ALA A 92 -18.39 16.15 -0.30
CA ALA A 92 -18.91 14.87 -0.80
C ALA A 92 -19.98 15.03 -1.90
N ALA A 93 -20.65 16.18 -1.95
CA ALA A 93 -21.63 16.53 -2.97
C ALA A 93 -21.02 17.16 -4.23
N ASP A 94 -19.69 17.35 -4.30
CA ASP A 94 -19.02 17.93 -5.46
C ASP A 94 -19.13 16.98 -6.67
N PRO A 95 -19.82 17.37 -7.76
CA PRO A 95 -20.01 16.54 -8.94
C PRO A 95 -18.71 16.23 -9.71
N LEU A 96 -17.59 16.88 -9.36
CA LEU A 96 -16.27 16.61 -9.94
C LEU A 96 -15.49 15.51 -9.20
N LEU A 97 -15.94 15.07 -8.02
CA LEU A 97 -15.33 13.92 -7.36
C LEU A 97 -15.68 12.62 -8.11
N PRO A 98 -14.72 11.66 -8.21
CA PRO A 98 -15.01 10.36 -8.81
C PRO A 98 -16.12 9.66 -8.04
N GLY A 99 -17.15 9.20 -8.75
CA GLY A 99 -18.20 8.39 -8.14
C GLY A 99 -17.63 7.12 -7.52
N VAL A 100 -18.02 6.83 -6.28
CA VAL A 100 -17.79 5.51 -5.67
C VAL A 100 -18.80 4.54 -6.25
N GLY A 101 -18.31 3.46 -6.88
CA GLY A 101 -19.12 2.37 -7.46
C GLY A 101 -18.92 1.07 -6.71
#